data_AF-A0A1S3PUL5-F1
#
_entry.id   AF-A0A1S3PUL5-F1
#
_cell.length_a   1.000
_cell.length_b   1.000
_cell.length_c   1.000
_cell.angle_alpha   90.00
_cell.angle_beta   90.00
_cell.angle_gamma   90.00
#
_symmetry.space_group_name_H-M   'P 1'
#
loop_
_entity.id
_entity.type
_entity.pdbx_description
1 polymer ?
#
loop_
_entity_poly.entity_id
_entity_poly.type
_entity_poly.pdbx_seq_one_letter_code
_entity_poly.pdbx_strand_id
1 'polypeptide(L)'
;MGTTKNTLIWRLICLALLIKSTQTVSPTTSVTIIPTMITTIPTLSGLNASHNDQVCSTWGNYHFKTFDGDFFQLPSTCNHVVTSLCKSSYEAFNIQMRRQVVDNQPTISKITMKLDGVVVELSKGVVVVNGQTVTLPFSLSGVSIVKTTSNVKVVAKLGLVAVGTRMTP
;
A
#
# COMPACT_ATOMS: atom_id res chain seq x y z
N MET A 1 46.71 24.41 10.43
CA MET A 1 46.71 25.36 11.56
C MET A 1 46.17 26.67 11.02
N GLY A 2 44.99 27.19 11.33
CA GLY A 2 43.93 26.89 12.28
C GLY A 2 43.16 28.20 12.41
N THR A 3 41.82 28.14 12.37
CA THR A 3 40.82 29.16 12.78
C THR A 3 40.77 30.44 11.91
N THR A 4 39.61 31.00 11.52
CA THR A 4 38.46 31.36 12.36
C THR A 4 37.16 31.49 11.54
N LYS A 5 36.05 31.24 12.25
CA LYS A 5 34.65 31.15 11.80
C LYS A 5 33.99 32.52 11.55
N ASN A 6 32.91 32.46 10.74
CA ASN A 6 31.64 33.19 10.80
C ASN A 6 31.63 34.72 10.91
N THR A 7 30.88 35.36 10.01
CA THR A 7 29.81 36.30 10.40
C THR A 7 28.70 36.33 9.34
N LEU A 8 27.51 35.89 9.75
CA LEU A 8 26.22 36.12 9.09
C LEU A 8 25.82 37.59 9.28
N ILE A 9 25.51 38.35 8.22
CA ILE A 9 24.57 39.48 8.30
C ILE A 9 23.66 39.47 7.08
N TRP A 10 22.38 39.50 7.39
CA TRP A 10 21.21 39.51 6.52
C TRP A 10 21.16 40.74 5.60
N ARG A 11 20.62 40.59 4.38
CA ARG A 11 19.52 41.44 3.86
C ARG A 11 18.71 40.72 2.80
N LEU A 12 17.41 40.66 3.05
CA LEU A 12 16.33 40.38 2.10
C LEU A 12 16.42 41.28 0.87
N ILE A 13 16.30 40.69 -0.33
CA ILE A 13 15.73 41.37 -1.50
C ILE A 13 14.79 40.39 -2.20
N CYS A 14 13.49 40.70 -2.15
CA CYS A 14 12.47 40.15 -3.03
C CYS A 14 12.79 40.52 -4.48
N LEU A 15 12.81 39.52 -5.37
CA LEU A 15 12.43 39.74 -6.76
C LEU A 15 11.35 38.72 -7.12
N ALA A 16 10.12 39.19 -7.18
CA ALA A 16 8.99 38.48 -7.74
C ALA A 16 9.16 38.42 -9.27
N LEU A 17 9.25 37.21 -9.82
CA LEU A 17 9.01 36.95 -11.24
C LEU A 17 7.60 36.35 -11.37
N LEU A 18 6.68 37.19 -11.83
CA LEU A 18 5.33 36.82 -12.22
C LEU A 18 5.38 36.04 -13.53
N ILE A 19 5.18 34.72 -13.47
CA ILE A 19 4.77 33.94 -14.64
C ILE A 19 3.25 33.77 -14.53
N LYS A 20 2.51 34.52 -15.36
CA LYS A 20 1.07 34.31 -15.56
C LYS A 20 0.89 32.97 -16.29
N SER A 21 0.45 31.94 -15.59
CA SER A 21 -0.12 30.74 -16.23
C SER A 21 -1.59 31.02 -16.52
N THR A 22 -1.91 31.21 -17.79
CA THR A 22 -3.29 31.17 -18.30
C THR A 22 -3.76 29.72 -18.26
N GLN A 23 -4.55 29.35 -17.25
CA GLN A 23 -5.28 28.08 -17.27
C GLN A 23 -6.51 28.22 -18.17
N THR A 24 -6.48 27.52 -19.30
CA THR A 24 -7.67 27.25 -20.11
C THR A 24 -8.58 26.30 -19.35
N VAL A 25 -9.70 26.83 -18.86
CA VAL A 25 -10.79 26.06 -18.24
C VAL A 25 -11.73 25.56 -19.34
N SER A 26 -12.00 24.25 -19.38
CA SER A 26 -13.10 23.59 -20.12
C SER A 26 -13.22 22.12 -19.64
N PRO A 27 -14.38 21.44 -19.73
CA PRO A 27 -15.49 21.56 -18.79
C PRO A 27 -15.82 20.25 -18.04
N THR A 28 -16.42 20.42 -16.86
CA THR A 28 -17.40 19.54 -16.19
C THR A 28 -17.05 18.07 -15.98
N THR A 29 -16.50 17.75 -14.80
CA THR A 29 -17.02 16.66 -13.98
C THR A 29 -17.20 17.18 -12.56
N SER A 30 -18.45 17.24 -12.11
CA SER A 30 -18.79 17.51 -10.71
C SER A 30 -18.23 16.38 -9.85
N VAL A 31 -17.05 16.59 -9.25
CA VAL A 31 -16.58 15.77 -8.15
C VAL A 31 -17.42 16.17 -6.93
N THR A 32 -18.37 15.33 -6.54
CA THR A 32 -19.10 15.49 -5.29
C THR A 32 -18.13 15.22 -4.13
N ILE A 33 -17.52 16.29 -3.60
CA ILE A 33 -16.75 16.23 -2.36
C ILE A 33 -17.77 16.20 -1.22
N ILE A 34 -17.98 15.03 -0.61
CA ILE A 34 -18.79 14.91 0.61
C ILE A 34 -18.02 15.64 1.73
N PRO A 35 -18.56 16.70 2.35
CA PRO A 35 -17.89 17.36 3.46
C PRO A 35 -17.82 16.41 4.66
N THR A 36 -16.60 16.15 5.15
CA THR A 36 -16.38 15.40 6.39
C THR A 36 -16.85 16.25 7.56
N MET A 37 -17.86 15.77 8.30
CA MET A 37 -18.21 16.31 9.62
C MET A 37 -17.03 16.08 10.57
N ILE A 38 -16.32 17.14 10.96
CA ILE A 38 -15.26 17.07 11.96
C ILE A 38 -15.93 17.12 13.33
N THR A 39 -16.15 15.96 13.94
CA THR A 39 -16.36 15.85 15.39
C THR A 39 -14.98 15.74 16.05
N THR A 40 -14.50 16.83 16.65
CA THR A 40 -13.28 16.82 17.47
C THR A 40 -13.54 16.01 18.74
N ILE A 41 -13.17 14.73 18.73
CA ILE A 41 -13.01 13.92 19.93
C ILE A 41 -11.59 14.19 20.46
N PRO A 42 -11.39 14.53 21.74
CA PRO A 42 -10.05 14.66 22.29
C PRO A 42 -9.34 13.31 22.18
N THR A 43 -8.20 13.30 21.50
CA THR A 43 -7.38 12.11 21.29
C THR A 43 -6.80 11.64 22.62
N LEU A 44 -7.45 10.67 23.27
CA LEU A 44 -6.75 9.78 24.19
C LEU A 44 -5.92 8.83 23.32
N SER A 45 -4.68 9.23 23.05
CA SER A 45 -3.71 8.41 22.34
C SER A 45 -3.31 7.25 23.24
N GLY A 46 -3.81 6.05 22.93
CA GLY A 46 -3.35 4.82 23.57
C GLY A 46 -4.40 3.72 23.61
N LEU A 47 -4.12 2.65 22.86
CA LEU A 47 -4.79 1.33 22.85
C LEU A 47 -6.11 1.27 22.08
N ASN A 48 -6.02 1.26 20.74
CA ASN A 48 -7.06 0.60 19.96
C ASN A 48 -6.95 -0.91 20.26
N ALA A 49 -7.88 -1.49 21.02
CA ALA A 49 -7.82 -2.91 21.43
C ALA A 49 -7.85 -3.90 20.24
N SER A 50 -8.15 -3.40 19.04
CA SER A 50 -8.04 -4.12 17.77
C SER A 50 -6.59 -4.21 17.26
N HIS A 51 -5.60 -3.60 17.91
CA HIS A 51 -4.21 -3.55 17.46
C HIS A 51 -3.45 -4.87 17.72
N ASN A 52 -3.94 -5.96 17.11
CA ASN A 52 -3.27 -7.26 16.97
C ASN A 52 -1.99 -7.08 16.15
N ASP A 53 -0.88 -6.75 16.79
CA ASP A 53 0.47 -6.72 16.22
C ASP A 53 0.65 -5.84 14.97
N GLN A 54 -0.15 -4.78 14.81
CA GLN A 54 -0.10 -3.91 13.60
C GLN A 54 -0.28 -4.75 12.32
N VAL A 55 -1.34 -5.55 12.24
CA VAL A 55 -1.66 -6.36 11.06
C VAL A 55 -2.77 -5.70 10.25
N CYS A 56 -2.45 -5.34 8.99
CA CYS A 56 -3.46 -4.98 7.99
C CYS A 56 -4.13 -6.26 7.46
N SER A 57 -5.45 -6.23 7.28
CA SER A 57 -6.22 -7.40 6.84
C SER A 57 -7.39 -7.00 5.96
N THR A 58 -7.81 -7.92 5.09
CA THR A 58 -9.01 -7.75 4.28
C THR A 58 -9.69 -9.09 4.06
N TRP A 59 -11.03 -9.12 4.14
CA TRP A 59 -11.81 -10.35 4.11
C TRP A 59 -13.23 -10.10 3.60
N GLY A 60 -13.92 -11.18 3.24
CA GLY A 60 -15.34 -11.19 2.92
C GLY A 60 -15.77 -10.08 1.94
N ASN A 61 -16.91 -9.45 2.27
CA ASN A 61 -17.56 -8.43 1.46
C ASN A 61 -16.88 -7.05 1.56
N TYR A 62 -15.70 -6.93 0.94
CA TYR A 62 -14.94 -5.67 0.83
C TYR A 62 -14.49 -5.04 2.16
N HIS A 63 -14.39 -5.82 3.24
CA HIS A 63 -13.91 -5.30 4.53
C HIS A 63 -12.39 -5.14 4.54
N PHE A 64 -11.94 -4.05 5.12
CA PHE A 64 -10.54 -3.76 5.38
C PHE A 64 -10.34 -3.40 6.85
N LYS A 65 -9.16 -3.76 7.36
CA LYS A 65 -8.61 -3.31 8.62
C LYS A 65 -7.23 -2.70 8.37
N THR A 66 -7.00 -1.48 8.82
CA THR A 66 -5.70 -0.80 8.72
C THR A 66 -4.72 -1.34 9.77
N PHE A 67 -3.44 -0.96 9.64
CA PHE A 67 -2.42 -1.26 10.64
C PHE A 67 -2.76 -0.66 12.02
N ASP A 68 -3.38 0.53 12.04
CA ASP A 68 -3.80 1.26 13.24
C ASP A 68 -5.11 0.72 13.85
N GLY A 69 -5.73 -0.25 13.18
CA GLY A 69 -6.93 -0.95 13.66
C GLY A 69 -8.26 -0.36 13.20
N ASP A 70 -8.26 0.57 12.25
CA ASP A 70 -9.49 1.15 11.69
C ASP A 70 -10.15 0.20 10.69
N PHE A 71 -11.49 0.14 10.72
CA PHE A 71 -12.29 -0.70 9.84
C PHE A 71 -13.05 0.14 8.82
N PHE A 72 -13.03 -0.30 7.57
CA PHE A 72 -13.85 0.30 6.52
C PHE A 72 -14.24 -0.72 5.44
N GLN A 73 -15.19 -0.34 4.59
CA GLN A 73 -15.56 -1.10 3.40
C GLN A 73 -15.20 -0.32 2.14
N LEU A 74 -14.61 -1.00 1.16
CA LEU A 74 -14.29 -0.42 -0.13
C LEU A 74 -14.83 -1.29 -1.28
N PRO A 75 -16.10 -1.11 -1.69
CA PRO A 75 -16.75 -1.88 -2.75
C PRO A 75 -16.19 -1.52 -4.13
N SER A 76 -15.07 -2.13 -4.50
CA SER A 76 -14.40 -1.87 -5.78
C SER A 76 -13.66 -3.10 -6.31
N THR A 77 -13.77 -3.31 -7.63
CA THR A 77 -13.08 -4.36 -8.39
C THR A 77 -11.81 -3.85 -9.09
N CYS A 78 -11.48 -2.57 -8.90
CA CYS A 78 -10.23 -2.00 -9.38
C CYS A 78 -9.03 -2.65 -8.68
N ASN A 79 -7.85 -2.42 -9.24
CA ASN A 79 -6.61 -2.76 -8.59
C ASN A 79 -6.24 -1.67 -7.59
N HIS A 80 -6.00 -2.04 -6.33
CA HIS A 80 -5.74 -1.12 -5.23
C HIS A 80 -4.37 -1.39 -4.63
N VAL A 81 -3.65 -0.33 -4.28
CA VAL A 81 -2.47 -0.43 -3.42
C VAL A 81 -2.95 -0.62 -1.99
N VAL A 82 -2.65 -1.77 -1.40
CA VAL A 82 -3.01 -2.10 -0.02
C VAL A 82 -2.01 -1.49 0.96
N THR A 83 -0.72 -1.59 0.63
CA THR A 83 0.36 -0.96 1.39
C THR A 83 1.58 -0.76 0.51
N SER A 84 2.32 0.31 0.75
CA SER A 84 3.54 0.66 0.01
C SER A 84 4.47 1.48 0.90
N LEU A 85 5.77 1.42 0.63
CA LEU A 85 6.72 2.33 1.25
C LEU A 85 6.67 3.70 0.58
N CYS A 86 6.19 4.72 1.30
CA CYS A 86 6.12 6.10 0.82
C CYS A 86 7.36 6.91 1.22
N LYS A 87 7.58 8.06 0.56
CA LYS A 87 8.61 9.07 0.90
C LYS A 87 10.07 8.57 0.87
N SER A 88 10.32 7.51 0.11
CA SER A 88 11.67 7.01 -0.18
C SER A 88 11.98 7.22 -1.66
N SER A 89 13.25 7.48 -1.99
CA SER A 89 13.73 7.45 -3.38
C SER A 89 13.72 6.04 -3.96
N TYR A 90 13.62 5.02 -3.11
CA TYR A 90 13.55 3.61 -3.45
C TYR A 90 12.30 2.96 -2.85
N GLU A 91 11.44 2.40 -3.72
CA GLU A 91 10.23 1.68 -3.30
C GLU A 91 10.60 0.24 -2.88
N ALA A 92 10.98 0.07 -1.61
CA ALA A 92 11.38 -1.24 -1.09
C ALA A 92 10.25 -2.28 -1.13
N PHE A 93 9.00 -1.85 -0.98
CA PHE A 93 7.85 -2.71 -1.20
C PHE A 93 6.63 -1.96 -1.72
N ASN A 94 5.83 -2.67 -2.52
CA ASN A 94 4.52 -2.24 -2.99
C ASN A 94 3.60 -3.46 -3.11
N ILE A 95 2.49 -3.46 -2.38
CA ILE A 95 1.52 -4.56 -2.36
C ILE A 95 0.21 -4.07 -2.93
N GLN A 96 -0.23 -4.72 -4.00
CA GLN A 96 -1.47 -4.43 -4.70
C GLN A 96 -2.39 -5.64 -4.68
N MET A 97 -3.68 -5.37 -4.63
CA MET A 97 -4.73 -6.38 -4.65
C MET A 97 -5.81 -5.98 -5.65
N ARG A 98 -6.29 -6.97 -6.39
CA ARG A 98 -7.48 -6.86 -7.21
C ARG A 98 -8.55 -7.86 -6.78
N ARG A 99 -9.79 -7.41 -6.78
CA ARG A 99 -10.98 -8.25 -6.61
C ARG A 99 -11.73 -8.43 -7.92
N GLN A 100 -12.48 -9.52 -7.99
CA GLN A 100 -13.50 -9.75 -9.01
C GLN A 100 -14.75 -10.33 -8.33
N VAL A 101 -15.90 -10.25 -9.00
CA VAL A 101 -17.13 -10.88 -8.52
C VAL A 101 -17.23 -12.27 -9.15
N VAL A 102 -17.28 -13.30 -8.32
CA VAL A 102 -17.51 -14.70 -8.72
C VAL A 102 -18.73 -15.17 -7.95
N ASP A 103 -19.75 -15.69 -8.63
CA ASP A 103 -21.00 -16.17 -8.01
C ASP A 103 -21.65 -15.14 -7.07
N ASN A 104 -21.71 -13.88 -7.54
CA ASN A 104 -22.21 -12.72 -6.79
C ASN A 104 -21.45 -12.41 -5.48
N GLN A 105 -20.23 -12.95 -5.32
CA GLN A 105 -19.37 -12.73 -4.16
C GLN A 105 -18.04 -12.09 -4.54
N PRO A 106 -17.59 -11.05 -3.82
CA PRO A 106 -16.30 -10.43 -4.06
C PRO A 106 -15.16 -11.34 -3.62
N THR A 107 -14.36 -11.76 -4.59
CA THR A 107 -13.24 -12.68 -4.42
C THR A 107 -11.94 -12.00 -4.82
N ILE A 108 -10.89 -12.19 -4.02
CA ILE A 108 -9.55 -11.71 -4.36
C ILE A 108 -9.04 -12.56 -5.55
N SER A 109 -8.79 -11.91 -6.67
CA SER A 109 -8.39 -12.58 -7.91
C SER A 109 -6.89 -12.53 -8.16
N LYS A 110 -6.24 -11.45 -7.73
CA LYS A 110 -4.79 -11.25 -7.90
C LYS A 110 -4.22 -10.44 -6.75
N ILE A 111 -3.06 -10.87 -6.25
CA ILE A 111 -2.20 -10.09 -5.36
C ILE A 111 -0.86 -9.94 -6.05
N THR A 112 -0.35 -8.71 -6.13
CA THR A 112 0.98 -8.40 -6.69
C THR A 112 1.82 -7.76 -5.61
N MET A 113 2.98 -8.32 -5.34
CA MET A 113 3.94 -7.84 -4.34
C MET A 113 5.26 -7.55 -5.04
N LYS A 114 5.66 -6.28 -5.04
CA LYS A 114 7.03 -5.87 -5.35
C LYS A 114 7.80 -5.84 -4.04
N LEU A 115 8.88 -6.60 -3.94
CA LEU A 115 9.66 -6.82 -2.73
C LEU A 115 11.14 -6.72 -3.09
N ASP A 116 11.75 -5.57 -2.82
CA ASP A 116 13.18 -5.30 -3.10
C ASP A 116 13.60 -5.67 -4.53
N GLY A 117 12.77 -5.29 -5.51
CA GLY A 117 12.97 -5.61 -6.93
C GLY A 117 12.42 -6.97 -7.40
N VAL A 118 12.05 -7.88 -6.50
CA VAL A 118 11.37 -9.14 -6.85
C VAL A 118 9.86 -8.89 -7.00
N VAL A 119 9.28 -9.32 -8.12
CA VAL A 119 7.83 -9.21 -8.35
C VAL A 119 7.19 -10.59 -8.16
N VAL A 120 6.34 -10.72 -7.15
CA VAL A 120 5.56 -11.92 -6.85
C VAL A 120 4.09 -11.66 -7.17
N GLU A 121 3.49 -12.49 -8.01
CA GLU A 121 2.07 -12.44 -8.33
C GLU A 121 1.40 -13.74 -7.88
N LEU A 122 0.38 -13.61 -7.04
CA LEU A 122 -0.46 -14.70 -6.57
C LEU A 122 -1.83 -14.61 -7.24
N SER A 123 -2.28 -15.70 -7.84
CA SER A 123 -3.62 -15.86 -8.42
C SER A 123 -4.15 -17.28 -8.13
N LYS A 124 -5.34 -17.63 -8.64
CA LYS A 124 -5.99 -18.95 -8.42
C LYS A 124 -5.03 -20.12 -8.67
N GLY A 125 -4.45 -20.66 -7.60
CA GLY A 125 -3.52 -21.79 -7.63
C GLY A 125 -2.15 -21.56 -8.27
N VAL A 126 -1.87 -20.38 -8.81
CA VAL A 126 -0.64 -20.08 -9.57
C VAL A 126 0.18 -19.01 -8.85
N VAL A 127 1.49 -19.24 -8.81
CA VAL A 127 2.47 -18.26 -8.33
C VAL A 127 3.43 -17.94 -9.46
N VAL A 128 3.55 -16.65 -9.76
CA VAL A 128 4.47 -16.12 -10.76
C VAL A 128 5.51 -15.27 -10.04
N VAL A 129 6.78 -15.47 -10.34
CA VAL A 129 7.89 -14.65 -9.83
C VAL A 129 8.66 -14.10 -11.02
N ASN A 130 8.80 -12.78 -11.10
CA ASN A 130 9.48 -12.07 -12.19
C ASN A 130 8.97 -12.50 -13.59
N GLY A 131 7.66 -12.70 -13.73
CA GLY A 131 7.02 -13.11 -14.98
C GLY A 131 7.08 -14.60 -15.30
N GLN A 132 7.72 -15.43 -14.46
CA GLN A 132 7.81 -16.87 -14.65
C GLN A 132 6.98 -17.63 -13.61
N THR A 133 6.20 -18.61 -14.05
CA THR A 133 5.48 -19.51 -13.14
C THR A 133 6.46 -20.38 -12.36
N VAL A 134 6.31 -20.44 -11.04
CA VAL A 134 7.21 -21.20 -10.15
C VAL A 134 6.46 -22.30 -9.40
N THR A 135 7.18 -23.35 -9.04
CA THR A 135 6.71 -24.37 -8.10
C THR A 135 7.08 -23.99 -6.68
N LEU A 136 6.23 -24.34 -5.71
CA LEU A 136 6.46 -24.06 -4.29
C LEU A 136 6.99 -25.31 -3.58
N PRO A 137 7.89 -25.17 -2.57
CA PRO A 137 8.41 -23.91 -2.03
C PRO A 137 9.40 -23.22 -2.98
N PHE A 138 9.43 -21.89 -2.95
CA PHE A 138 10.30 -21.07 -3.80
C PHE A 138 11.08 -20.07 -2.96
N SER A 139 12.31 -19.73 -3.34
CA SER A 139 13.08 -18.67 -2.69
C SER A 139 14.02 -17.96 -3.67
N LEU A 140 14.04 -16.63 -3.64
CA LEU A 140 14.87 -15.79 -4.51
C LEU A 140 15.13 -14.44 -3.82
N SER A 141 16.39 -14.00 -3.80
CA SER A 141 16.79 -12.65 -3.35
C SER A 141 16.18 -12.21 -2.01
N GLY A 142 16.14 -13.12 -1.02
CA GLY A 142 15.57 -12.82 0.30
C GLY A 142 14.04 -12.85 0.37
N VAL A 143 13.35 -13.23 -0.71
CA VAL A 143 11.91 -13.57 -0.72
C VAL A 143 11.77 -15.10 -0.66
N SER A 144 10.94 -15.60 0.25
CA SER A 144 10.60 -17.01 0.39
C SER A 144 9.08 -17.19 0.32
N ILE A 145 8.64 -18.14 -0.49
CA ILE A 145 7.22 -18.44 -0.72
C ILE A 145 6.98 -19.89 -0.35
N VAL A 146 6.10 -20.11 0.63
CA VAL A 146 5.76 -21.43 1.15
C VAL A 146 4.25 -21.61 1.09
N LYS A 147 3.83 -22.79 0.64
CA LYS A 147 2.42 -23.21 0.65
C LYS A 147 2.18 -24.21 1.76
N THR A 148 1.13 -23.97 2.52
CA THR A 148 0.58 -24.94 3.48
C THR A 148 -0.73 -25.52 2.93
N THR A 149 -1.43 -26.33 3.72
CA THR A 149 -2.71 -26.93 3.34
C THR A 149 -3.76 -25.88 2.95
N SER A 150 -3.84 -24.78 3.70
CA SER A 150 -4.85 -23.73 3.53
C SER A 150 -4.32 -22.36 3.14
N ASN A 151 -3.01 -22.10 3.25
CA ASN A 151 -2.45 -20.76 3.06
C ASN A 151 -1.23 -20.74 2.14
N VAL A 152 -0.96 -19.57 1.57
CA VAL A 152 0.31 -19.21 0.95
C VAL A 152 0.93 -18.12 1.81
N LYS A 153 2.18 -18.33 2.21
CA LYS A 153 2.98 -17.39 3.01
C LYS A 153 4.14 -16.88 2.17
N VAL A 154 4.27 -15.55 2.10
CA VAL A 154 5.41 -14.87 1.49
C VAL A 154 6.17 -14.14 2.60
N VAL A 155 7.46 -14.42 2.71
CA VAL A 155 8.37 -13.82 3.70
C VAL A 155 9.46 -13.08 2.94
N ALA A 156 9.69 -11.82 3.27
CA ALA A 156 10.77 -11.02 2.70
C ALA A 156 11.79 -10.62 3.77
N LYS A 157 13.08 -10.54 3.40
CA LYS A 157 14.19 -10.17 4.28
C LYS A 157 14.02 -8.79 4.94
N LEU A 158 13.26 -7.90 4.32
CA LEU A 158 12.85 -6.59 4.84
C LEU A 158 11.85 -6.64 6.02
N GLY A 159 11.59 -7.81 6.60
CA GLY A 159 10.69 -7.97 7.76
C GLY A 159 9.21 -8.03 7.40
N LEU A 160 8.88 -8.07 6.11
CA LEU A 160 7.50 -8.14 5.62
C LEU A 160 7.04 -9.60 5.52
N VAL A 161 5.85 -9.87 6.05
CA VAL A 161 5.18 -11.17 5.94
C VAL A 161 3.78 -10.96 5.39
N ALA A 162 3.48 -11.56 4.24
CA ALA A 162 2.14 -11.62 3.68
C ALA A 162 1.60 -13.05 3.78
N VAL A 163 0.37 -13.18 4.27
CA VAL A 163 -0.33 -14.46 4.38
C VAL A 163 -1.68 -14.32 3.70
N GLY A 164 -1.97 -15.22 2.76
CA GLY A 164 -3.26 -15.30 2.10
C GLY A 164 -3.81 -16.71 2.13
N THR A 165 -5.11 -16.86 2.29
CA THR A 165 -5.78 -18.15 2.07
C THR A 165 -5.58 -18.58 0.63
N ARG A 166 -5.44 -19.88 0.41
CA ARG A 166 -5.29 -20.43 -0.94
C ARG A 166 -6.48 -20.00 -1.80
N MET A 167 -6.21 -19.26 -2.87
CA MET A 167 -7.20 -18.96 -3.91
C MET A 167 -7.46 -20.28 -4.66
N THR A 168 -8.51 -20.99 -4.28
CA THR A 168 -8.89 -22.26 -4.91
C THR A 168 -9.37 -22.03 -6.34
N PRO A 169 -9.15 -22.98 -7.27
CA PRO A 169 -9.78 -22.99 -8.58
C PRO A 169 -11.30 -22.84 -8.51
#